data_AF-A0A0G4NDK0-F1
#
_entry.id   AF-A0A0G4NDK0-F1
#
_cell.length_a   1.000
_cell.length_b   1.000
_cell.length_c   1.000
_cell.angle_alpha   90.00
_cell.angle_beta   90.00
_cell.angle_gamma   90.00
#
_symmetry.space_group_name_H-M   'P 1'
#
loop_
_entity.id
_entity.type
_entity.pdbx_description
1 polymer ?
#
loop_
_entity_poly.entity_id
_entity_poly.type
_entity_poly.pdbx_seq_one_letter_code
_entity_poly.pdbx_strand_id
1 'polypeptide(L)'
;MKFSFSLSALLAGTTVLASPVPVPAPLMRDLQPGIPSAATARTQLAGLTVAALGPQTGYSRDLFPHWHTVSGACNTRETVLIRDGTNVVTSSACAATSGTWVSPFDGARWTAASDVDIDHMVPLSNAWKSPDAWKPPLTSFYCTYARSWVAVKSYWALTITSAEKTALTSMLNTC
;
A
#
# COMPACT_ATOMS: atom_id res chain seq x y z
N MET A 1 18.60 69.78 25.54
CA MET A 1 17.39 69.95 24.69
C MET A 1 16.94 68.57 24.23
N LYS A 2 15.70 68.19 24.55
CA LYS A 2 15.13 66.86 24.30
C LYS A 2 14.58 66.80 22.87
N PHE A 3 15.03 65.84 22.06
CA PHE A 3 14.43 65.54 20.76
C PHE A 3 13.39 64.43 20.93
N SER A 4 12.12 64.75 20.66
CA SER A 4 11.04 63.77 20.53
C SER A 4 11.03 63.22 19.11
N PHE A 5 11.05 61.89 18.97
CA PHE A 5 10.70 61.19 17.74
C PHE A 5 9.35 60.50 17.92
N SER A 6 8.36 60.90 17.14
CA SER A 6 7.07 60.22 17.04
C SER A 6 7.21 58.99 16.14
N LEU A 7 6.87 57.81 16.67
CA LEU A 7 6.85 56.55 15.92
C LEU A 7 5.44 56.30 15.40
N SER A 8 5.20 56.52 14.11
CA SER A 8 3.98 56.07 13.43
C SER A 8 4.11 54.59 13.09
N ALA A 9 3.29 53.75 13.72
CA ALA A 9 3.19 52.33 13.39
C ALA A 9 2.31 52.13 12.15
N LEU A 10 2.90 51.76 11.01
CA LEU A 10 2.15 51.19 9.89
C LEU A 10 1.87 49.72 10.18
N LEU A 11 0.59 49.35 10.34
CA LEU A 11 0.15 47.96 10.30
C LEU A 11 0.17 47.50 8.83
N ALA A 12 1.19 46.74 8.45
CA ALA A 12 1.18 45.98 7.21
C ALA A 12 0.33 44.71 7.43
N GLY A 13 -0.94 44.76 7.01
CA GLY A 13 -1.79 43.57 6.91
C GLY A 13 -1.28 42.65 5.81
N THR A 14 -0.67 41.53 6.19
CA THR A 14 -0.30 40.47 5.25
C THR A 14 -1.49 39.53 5.07
N THR A 15 -2.08 39.57 3.89
CA THR A 15 -3.06 38.59 3.43
C THR A 15 -2.35 37.26 3.25
N VAL A 16 -2.70 36.27 4.08
CA VAL A 16 -2.28 34.88 3.87
C VAL A 16 -3.08 34.34 2.69
N LEU A 17 -2.48 34.35 1.50
CA LEU A 17 -2.97 33.59 0.36
C LEU A 17 -2.84 32.11 0.71
N ALA A 18 -3.96 31.47 1.03
CA ALA A 18 -4.05 30.02 1.16
C ALA A 18 -3.68 29.42 -0.21
N SER A 19 -2.43 29.00 -0.34
CA SER A 19 -2.00 28.21 -1.49
C SER A 19 -2.76 26.89 -1.45
N PRO A 20 -3.36 26.41 -2.56
CA PRO A 20 -3.95 25.08 -2.59
C PRO A 20 -2.85 24.09 -2.24
N VAL A 21 -3.01 23.40 -1.11
CA VAL A 21 -2.16 22.25 -0.77
C VAL A 21 -2.31 21.29 -1.95
N PRO A 22 -1.21 20.89 -2.62
CA PRO A 22 -1.27 19.86 -3.64
C PRO A 22 -1.91 18.64 -2.99
N VAL A 23 -3.14 18.32 -3.39
CA VAL A 23 -3.71 17.01 -3.07
C VAL A 23 -2.70 16.02 -3.63
N PRO A 24 -2.11 15.13 -2.82
CA PRO A 24 -1.20 14.14 -3.36
C PRO A 24 -1.94 13.42 -4.48
N ALA A 25 -1.32 13.39 -5.67
CA ALA A 25 -1.76 12.61 -6.83
C ALA A 25 -2.31 11.27 -6.32
N PRO A 26 -3.43 10.77 -6.87
CA PRO A 26 -4.21 9.69 -6.26
C PRO A 26 -3.28 8.54 -5.92
N LEU A 27 -2.83 8.48 -4.66
CA LEU A 27 -1.94 7.45 -4.21
C LEU A 27 -2.77 6.18 -4.33
N MET A 28 -2.37 5.27 -5.21
CA MET A 28 -2.78 3.87 -5.12
C MET A 28 -4.24 3.54 -5.43
N ARG A 29 -4.97 4.31 -6.26
CA ARG A 29 -6.38 3.93 -6.53
C ARG A 29 -6.56 2.72 -7.45
N ASP A 30 -5.64 2.46 -8.39
CA ASP A 30 -5.79 1.38 -9.39
C ASP A 30 -4.47 0.69 -9.82
N LEU A 31 -3.39 0.78 -9.01
CA LEU A 31 -2.04 0.39 -9.46
C LEU A 31 -1.79 -1.12 -9.63
N GLN A 32 -2.66 -1.99 -9.12
CA GLN A 32 -2.50 -3.44 -9.30
C GLN A 32 -3.64 -4.02 -10.14
N PRO A 33 -3.35 -4.49 -11.38
CA PRO A 33 -4.31 -5.28 -12.15
C PRO A 33 -4.87 -6.41 -11.29
N GLY A 34 -6.20 -6.51 -11.23
CA GLY A 34 -6.88 -7.59 -10.50
C GLY A 34 -7.42 -7.25 -9.11
N ILE A 35 -7.21 -6.04 -8.56
CA ILE A 35 -7.91 -5.63 -7.34
C ILE A 35 -9.37 -5.26 -7.68
N PRO A 36 -10.38 -5.95 -7.13
CA PRO A 36 -11.80 -5.71 -7.44
C PRO A 36 -12.26 -4.34 -6.93
N SER A 37 -13.40 -3.84 -7.42
CA SER A 37 -14.05 -2.64 -6.84
C SER A 37 -14.42 -2.88 -5.36
N ALA A 38 -14.64 -1.81 -4.58
CA ALA A 38 -15.09 -1.95 -3.20
C ALA A 38 -16.45 -2.69 -3.11
N ALA A 39 -17.36 -2.47 -4.06
CA ALA A 39 -18.65 -3.16 -4.12
C ALA A 39 -18.48 -4.67 -4.41
N THR A 40 -17.61 -5.00 -5.37
CA THR A 40 -17.28 -6.40 -5.69
C THR A 40 -16.60 -7.08 -4.50
N ALA A 41 -15.65 -6.40 -3.82
CA ALA A 41 -15.01 -6.93 -2.62
C ALA A 41 -16.02 -7.17 -1.49
N ARG A 42 -16.99 -6.28 -1.25
CA ARG A 42 -18.06 -6.52 -0.26
C ARG A 42 -18.87 -7.77 -0.59
N THR A 43 -19.19 -7.97 -1.86
CA THR A 43 -19.92 -9.16 -2.34
C THR A 43 -19.11 -10.44 -2.12
N GLN A 44 -17.83 -10.43 -2.50
CA GLN A 44 -16.90 -11.54 -2.28
C GLN A 44 -16.75 -11.86 -0.79
N LEU A 45 -16.55 -10.83 0.05
CA LEU A 45 -16.42 -10.97 1.50
C LEU A 45 -17.67 -11.59 2.13
N ALA A 46 -18.86 -11.20 1.68
CA ALA A 46 -20.11 -11.77 2.14
C ALA A 46 -20.17 -13.29 1.86
N GLY A 47 -19.71 -13.71 0.68
CA GLY A 47 -19.69 -15.10 0.22
C GLY A 47 -18.62 -16.02 0.83
N LEU A 48 -17.62 -15.48 1.54
CA LEU A 48 -16.58 -16.30 2.19
C LEU A 48 -17.16 -17.13 3.35
N THR A 49 -16.81 -18.41 3.38
CA THR A 49 -17.15 -19.35 4.46
C THR A 49 -16.39 -19.00 5.74
N VAL A 50 -17.13 -18.79 6.83
CA VAL A 50 -16.54 -18.51 8.13
C VAL A 50 -16.09 -19.82 8.80
N ALA A 51 -14.84 -19.87 9.27
CA ALA A 51 -14.29 -21.00 10.01
C ALA A 51 -13.32 -20.53 11.11
N ALA A 52 -12.96 -21.45 12.01
CA ALA A 52 -11.92 -21.20 13.00
C ALA A 52 -10.54 -21.01 12.33
N LEU A 53 -9.63 -20.35 13.04
CA LEU A 53 -8.26 -20.13 12.57
C LEU A 53 -7.57 -21.47 12.28
N GLY A 54 -6.92 -21.57 11.12
CA GLY A 54 -6.16 -22.76 10.72
C GLY A 54 -4.88 -22.96 11.56
N PRO A 55 -4.35 -24.20 11.61
CA PRO A 55 -3.11 -24.49 12.33
C PRO A 55 -1.87 -23.89 11.65
N GLN A 56 -0.79 -23.65 12.41
CA GLN A 56 0.52 -23.27 11.85
C GLN A 56 1.28 -24.45 11.24
N THR A 57 0.83 -25.68 11.51
CA THR A 57 1.54 -26.89 11.13
C THR A 57 1.86 -26.90 9.63
N GLY A 58 3.10 -27.25 9.29
CA GLY A 58 3.57 -27.27 7.91
C GLY A 58 4.06 -25.92 7.36
N TYR A 59 3.90 -24.81 8.09
CA TYR A 59 4.52 -23.54 7.71
C TYR A 59 6.05 -23.67 7.72
N SER A 60 6.68 -23.37 6.59
CA SER A 60 8.11 -23.16 6.47
C SER A 60 8.36 -21.95 5.58
N ARG A 61 9.32 -21.10 5.96
CA ARG A 61 9.72 -19.94 5.15
C ARG A 61 10.30 -20.38 3.80
N ASP A 62 10.91 -21.56 3.75
CA ASP A 62 11.57 -22.09 2.56
C ASP A 62 10.58 -22.46 1.45
N LEU A 63 9.28 -22.59 1.78
CA LEU A 63 8.20 -22.81 0.80
C LEU A 63 7.84 -21.54 0.01
N PHE A 64 8.44 -20.39 0.34
CA PHE A 64 8.20 -19.11 -0.29
C PHE A 64 9.49 -18.57 -0.93
N PRO A 65 9.98 -19.20 -2.02
CA PRO A 65 11.20 -18.75 -2.69
C PRO A 65 11.04 -17.37 -3.33
N HIS A 66 12.13 -16.60 -3.32
CA HIS A 66 12.27 -15.32 -4.01
C HIS A 66 13.55 -15.36 -4.86
N TRP A 67 13.63 -14.78 -6.06
CA TRP A 67 12.60 -14.30 -6.98
C TRP A 67 12.51 -15.27 -8.17
N HIS A 68 11.35 -15.43 -8.80
CA HIS A 68 11.25 -16.22 -10.03
C HIS A 68 11.27 -15.33 -11.28
N THR A 69 11.76 -15.86 -12.39
CA THR A 69 11.73 -15.17 -13.69
C THR A 69 10.31 -15.08 -14.20
N VAL A 70 9.81 -13.87 -14.44
CA VAL A 70 8.47 -13.65 -15.00
C VAL A 70 8.52 -13.66 -16.52
N SER A 71 9.46 -12.93 -17.11
CA SER A 71 9.67 -12.86 -18.56
C SER A 71 11.08 -12.36 -18.89
N GLY A 72 11.73 -12.96 -19.89
CA GLY A 72 13.07 -12.57 -20.31
C GLY A 72 14.07 -12.57 -19.14
N ALA A 73 14.77 -11.45 -18.95
CA ALA A 73 15.70 -11.24 -17.83
C ALA A 73 15.02 -10.72 -16.54
N CYS A 74 13.72 -10.39 -16.60
CA CYS A 74 13.01 -9.76 -15.49
C CYS A 74 12.48 -10.81 -14.52
N ASN A 75 13.00 -10.81 -13.30
CA ASN A 75 12.38 -11.54 -12.20
C ASN A 75 11.18 -10.77 -11.62
N THR A 76 10.50 -11.37 -10.65
CA THR A 76 9.33 -10.74 -10.00
C THR A 76 9.66 -9.39 -9.37
N ARG A 77 10.84 -9.23 -8.74
CA ARG A 77 11.26 -7.94 -8.15
C ARG A 77 11.29 -6.84 -9.20
N GLU A 78 12.02 -7.08 -10.28
CA GLU A 78 12.20 -6.08 -11.33
C GLU A 78 10.88 -5.77 -12.02
N THR A 79 10.04 -6.79 -12.23
CA THR A 79 8.69 -6.61 -12.77
C THR A 79 7.84 -5.68 -11.90
N VAL A 80 7.88 -5.86 -10.57
CA VAL A 80 7.12 -5.01 -9.64
C VAL A 80 7.70 -3.60 -9.56
N LEU A 81 9.03 -3.45 -9.51
CA LEU A 81 9.66 -2.14 -9.48
C LEU A 81 9.33 -1.31 -10.72
N ILE A 82 9.31 -1.93 -11.91
CA ILE A 82 8.92 -1.28 -13.16
C ILE A 82 7.44 -0.90 -13.15
N ARG A 83 6.56 -1.77 -12.63
CA ARG A 83 5.11 -1.54 -12.57
C ARG A 83 4.73 -0.41 -11.61
N ASP A 84 5.32 -0.40 -10.41
CA ASP A 84 4.91 0.48 -9.31
C ASP A 84 5.73 1.77 -9.24
N GLY A 85 6.83 1.84 -10.00
CA GLY A 85 7.66 3.04 -10.11
C GLY A 85 7.20 3.97 -11.22
N THR A 86 7.52 5.26 -11.07
CA THR A 86 7.39 6.26 -12.14
C THR A 86 8.76 6.59 -12.72
N ASN A 87 8.85 6.79 -14.04
CA ASN A 87 10.09 7.09 -14.76
C ASN A 87 11.22 6.09 -14.46
N VAL A 88 10.88 4.80 -14.39
CA VAL A 88 11.84 3.74 -14.06
C VAL A 88 12.81 3.55 -15.23
N VAL A 89 14.10 3.61 -14.91
CA VAL A 89 15.19 3.29 -15.84
C VAL A 89 15.69 1.89 -15.52
N THR A 90 15.86 1.06 -16.56
CA THR A 90 16.32 -0.32 -16.45
C THR A 90 17.61 -0.52 -17.24
N SER A 91 18.45 -1.42 -16.75
CA SER A 91 19.60 -1.93 -17.49
C SER A 91 19.17 -2.99 -18.52
N SER A 92 20.11 -3.41 -19.39
CA SER A 92 19.89 -4.53 -20.30
C SER A 92 19.61 -5.87 -19.60
N ALA A 93 19.99 -6.00 -18.32
CA ALA A 93 19.68 -7.15 -17.47
C ALA A 93 18.30 -7.01 -16.78
N CYS A 94 17.47 -6.05 -17.18
CA CYS A 94 16.19 -5.69 -16.57
C CYS A 94 16.26 -5.13 -15.14
N ALA A 95 17.44 -5.06 -14.52
CA ALA A 95 17.58 -4.45 -13.20
C ALA A 95 17.18 -2.97 -13.26
N ALA A 96 16.21 -2.58 -12.44
CA ALA A 96 15.86 -1.19 -12.22
C ALA A 96 17.03 -0.48 -11.53
N THR A 97 17.47 0.65 -12.10
CA THR A 97 18.60 1.44 -11.56
C THR A 97 18.12 2.70 -10.86
N SER A 98 17.05 3.33 -11.38
CA SER A 98 16.47 4.54 -10.84
C SER A 98 14.99 4.64 -11.19
N GLY A 99 14.27 5.47 -10.46
CA GLY A 99 12.84 5.75 -10.69
C GLY A 99 12.30 6.65 -9.60
N THR A 100 11.00 6.60 -9.38
CA THR A 100 10.37 7.21 -8.21
C THR A 100 9.32 6.25 -7.68
N TRP A 101 9.48 5.84 -6.42
CA TRP A 101 8.54 5.00 -5.69
C TRP A 101 8.04 5.74 -4.46
N VAL A 102 6.75 5.57 -4.15
CA VAL A 102 6.14 6.10 -2.93
C VAL A 102 5.60 4.92 -2.14
N SER A 103 6.07 4.76 -0.91
CA SER A 103 5.66 3.68 -0.04
C SER A 103 4.21 3.87 0.42
N PRO A 104 3.33 2.88 0.26
CA PRO A 104 1.96 2.95 0.76
C PRO A 104 1.88 2.79 2.29
N PHE A 105 2.98 2.38 2.95
CA PHE A 105 3.02 2.07 4.38
C PHE A 105 3.42 3.24 5.27
N ASP A 106 4.11 4.24 4.73
CA ASP A 106 4.58 5.43 5.46
C ASP A 106 4.58 6.72 4.62
N GLY A 107 4.30 6.64 3.31
CA GLY A 107 4.33 7.77 2.39
C GLY A 107 5.74 8.21 1.99
N ALA A 108 6.80 7.49 2.42
CA ALA A 108 8.17 7.81 2.07
C ALA A 108 8.41 7.69 0.55
N ARG A 109 9.29 8.54 0.01
CA ARG A 109 9.65 8.55 -1.41
C ARG A 109 11.10 8.17 -1.61
N TRP A 110 11.34 7.28 -2.55
CA TRP A 110 12.67 6.77 -2.91
C TRP A 110 12.93 6.92 -4.41
N THR A 111 14.20 7.09 -4.79
CA THR A 111 14.61 7.27 -6.19
C THR A 111 15.69 6.30 -6.67
N ALA A 112 16.49 5.76 -5.75
CA ALA A 112 17.36 4.63 -6.03
C ALA A 112 16.58 3.32 -5.83
N ALA A 113 16.64 2.43 -6.82
CA ALA A 113 15.94 1.14 -6.76
C ALA A 113 16.52 0.21 -5.68
N SER A 114 17.76 0.43 -5.23
CA SER A 114 18.40 -0.31 -4.14
C SER A 114 17.78 -0.03 -2.78
N ASP A 115 17.12 1.12 -2.61
CA ASP A 115 16.52 1.54 -1.34
C ASP A 115 15.06 1.06 -1.22
N VAL A 116 14.56 0.35 -2.24
CA VAL A 116 13.17 -0.11 -2.33
C VAL A 116 13.12 -1.63 -2.26
N ASP A 117 12.43 -2.11 -1.24
CA ASP A 117 12.06 -3.52 -1.10
C ASP A 117 10.67 -3.79 -1.68
N ILE A 118 10.52 -4.99 -2.24
CA ILE A 118 9.21 -5.53 -2.62
C ILE A 118 8.77 -6.50 -1.53
N ASP A 119 7.82 -6.07 -0.71
CA ASP A 119 7.34 -6.85 0.43
C ASP A 119 6.04 -7.59 0.13
N HIS A 120 5.75 -8.59 0.97
CA HIS A 120 4.45 -9.22 1.02
C HIS A 120 3.51 -8.32 1.80
N MET A 121 2.42 -7.90 1.15
CA MET A 121 1.38 -7.09 1.81
C MET A 121 0.84 -7.74 3.09
N VAL A 122 0.85 -9.07 3.16
CA VAL A 122 0.54 -9.85 4.35
C VAL A 122 1.77 -10.66 4.72
N PRO A 123 2.23 -10.63 5.99
CA PRO A 123 3.33 -11.48 6.44
C PRO A 123 3.07 -12.95 6.08
N LEU A 124 4.07 -13.66 5.55
CA LEU A 124 3.89 -15.02 5.02
C LEU A 124 3.30 -16.01 6.04
N SER A 125 3.68 -15.91 7.32
CA SER A 125 3.11 -16.71 8.41
C SER A 125 1.62 -16.42 8.62
N ASN A 126 1.23 -15.15 8.49
CA ASN A 126 -0.18 -14.75 8.58
C ASN A 126 -0.94 -15.15 7.32
N ALA A 127 -0.32 -15.11 6.14
CA ALA A 127 -0.91 -15.63 4.91
C ALA A 127 -1.17 -17.15 4.99
N TRP A 128 -0.32 -17.89 5.72
CA TRP A 128 -0.51 -19.33 5.98
C TRP A 128 -1.67 -19.63 6.94
N LYS A 129 -1.94 -18.73 7.91
CA LYS A 129 -2.98 -18.92 8.93
C LYS A 129 -4.24 -18.10 8.64
N SER A 130 -4.10 -16.80 8.87
CA SER A 130 -5.06 -15.70 8.70
C SER A 130 -4.43 -14.38 9.20
N PRO A 131 -4.75 -13.21 8.62
CA PRO A 131 -4.21 -11.91 9.04
C PRO A 131 -5.00 -11.21 10.15
N ASP A 132 -5.83 -11.92 10.92
CA ASP A 132 -6.71 -11.35 11.97
C ASP A 132 -6.01 -10.33 12.87
N ALA A 133 -4.70 -10.52 13.11
CA ALA A 133 -3.89 -9.73 14.03
C ALA A 133 -3.09 -8.59 13.38
N TRP A 134 -3.09 -8.42 12.06
CA TRP A 134 -2.29 -7.40 11.38
C TRP A 134 -3.06 -6.62 10.32
N LYS A 135 -2.85 -5.30 10.33
CA LYS A 135 -3.30 -4.37 9.30
C LYS A 135 -2.21 -3.33 9.03
N PRO A 136 -2.19 -2.68 7.85
CA PRO A 136 -1.27 -1.59 7.57
C PRO A 136 -1.35 -0.48 8.64
N PRO A 137 -0.25 0.27 8.89
CA PRO A 137 -0.29 1.41 9.80
C PRO A 137 -1.01 2.62 9.16
N LEU A 138 -0.83 2.88 7.86
CA LEU A 138 -1.52 3.97 7.17
C LEU A 138 -2.98 3.61 6.86
N THR A 139 -3.91 4.39 7.40
CA THR A 139 -5.36 4.23 7.19
C THR A 139 -5.78 4.48 5.75
N SER A 140 -5.07 5.36 5.03
CA SER A 140 -5.31 5.62 3.60
C SER A 140 -5.14 4.36 2.74
N PHE A 141 -4.39 3.37 3.22
CA PHE A 141 -4.14 2.13 2.51
C PHE A 141 -5.13 0.99 2.85
N TYR A 142 -6.04 1.20 3.82
CA TYR A 142 -6.96 0.17 4.32
C TYR A 142 -7.90 -0.36 3.23
N CYS A 143 -8.46 0.53 2.42
CA CYS A 143 -9.37 0.15 1.34
C CYS A 143 -8.68 -0.79 0.34
N THR A 144 -7.47 -0.43 -0.12
CA THR A 144 -6.69 -1.22 -1.08
C THR A 144 -6.26 -2.56 -0.49
N TYR A 145 -5.79 -2.56 0.76
CA TYR A 145 -5.43 -3.78 1.47
C TYR A 145 -6.62 -4.74 1.61
N ALA A 146 -7.77 -4.26 2.08
CA ALA A 146 -8.95 -5.08 2.28
C ALA A 146 -9.51 -5.64 0.96
N ARG A 147 -9.57 -4.83 -0.11
CA ARG A 147 -9.99 -5.28 -1.44
C ARG A 147 -9.09 -6.39 -1.98
N SER A 148 -7.77 -6.22 -1.87
CA SER A 148 -6.78 -7.20 -2.34
C SER A 148 -6.91 -8.51 -1.58
N TRP A 149 -7.03 -8.43 -0.26
CA TRP A 149 -7.09 -9.62 0.59
C TRP A 149 -8.38 -10.42 0.37
N VAL A 150 -9.51 -9.74 0.28
CA VAL A 150 -10.79 -10.39 -0.06
C VAL A 150 -10.72 -11.07 -1.43
N ALA A 151 -10.08 -10.44 -2.42
CA ALA A 151 -9.92 -11.03 -3.75
C ALA A 151 -9.13 -12.34 -3.69
N VAL A 152 -8.02 -12.38 -2.95
CA VAL A 152 -7.21 -13.59 -2.76
C VAL A 152 -8.03 -14.70 -2.11
N LYS A 153 -8.71 -14.41 -0.99
CA LYS A 153 -9.53 -15.41 -0.31
C LYS A 153 -10.66 -15.94 -1.19
N SER A 154 -11.32 -15.04 -1.94
CA SER A 154 -12.40 -15.41 -2.83
C SER A 154 -11.93 -16.26 -4.00
N TYR A 155 -10.78 -15.94 -4.60
CA TYR A 155 -10.24 -16.67 -5.75
C TYR A 155 -9.85 -18.10 -5.38
N TRP A 156 -9.22 -18.29 -4.22
CA TRP A 156 -8.77 -19.59 -3.74
C TRP A 156 -9.79 -20.33 -2.87
N ALA A 157 -11.02 -19.81 -2.74
CA ALA A 157 -12.07 -20.35 -1.87
C ALA A 157 -11.59 -20.61 -0.42
N LEU A 158 -10.79 -19.71 0.12
CA LEU A 158 -10.26 -19.83 1.49
C LEU A 158 -11.31 -19.48 2.53
N THR A 159 -11.22 -20.09 3.70
CA THR A 159 -12.04 -19.73 4.85
C THR A 159 -11.59 -18.40 5.45
N ILE A 160 -12.51 -17.74 6.16
CA ILE A 160 -12.27 -16.48 6.87
C ILE A 160 -12.66 -16.64 8.35
N THR A 161 -11.97 -15.99 9.28
CA THR A 161 -12.46 -15.98 10.67
C THR A 161 -13.52 -14.89 10.88
N SER A 162 -14.33 -15.01 11.93
CA SER A 162 -15.30 -13.96 12.28
C SER A 162 -14.64 -12.61 12.58
N ALA A 163 -13.48 -12.64 13.26
CA ALA A 163 -12.70 -11.44 13.59
C ALA A 163 -12.16 -10.78 12.33
N GLU A 164 -11.62 -11.56 11.41
CA GLU A 164 -11.10 -11.10 10.14
C GLU A 164 -12.19 -10.48 9.25
N LYS A 165 -13.35 -11.14 9.15
CA LYS A 165 -14.50 -10.64 8.39
C LYS A 165 -14.96 -9.28 8.91
N THR A 166 -14.94 -9.11 10.24
CA THR A 166 -15.24 -7.83 10.89
C THR A 166 -14.19 -6.77 10.56
N ALA A 167 -12.89 -7.11 10.65
CA ALA A 167 -11.80 -6.19 10.35
C ALA A 167 -11.81 -5.74 8.88
N LEU A 168 -11.99 -6.66 7.94
CA LEU A 168 -12.09 -6.34 6.50
C LEU A 168 -13.32 -5.50 6.20
N THR A 169 -14.45 -5.76 6.86
CA THR A 169 -15.65 -4.92 6.72
C THR A 169 -15.38 -3.49 7.18
N SER A 170 -14.70 -3.32 8.32
CA SER A 170 -14.32 -1.99 8.84
C SER A 170 -13.37 -1.26 7.87
N MET A 171 -12.36 -1.96 7.34
CA MET A 171 -11.43 -1.36 6.36
C MET A 171 -12.09 -1.04 5.02
N LEU A 172 -13.04 -1.85 4.55
CA LEU A 172 -13.80 -1.54 3.32
C LEU A 172 -14.69 -0.30 3.49
N ASN A 173 -15.07 0.07 4.71
CA ASN A 173 -15.81 1.31 5.00
C ASN A 173 -14.95 2.58 4.93
N THR A 174 -13.64 2.45 4.72
CA THR A 174 -12.76 3.59 4.42
C THR A 174 -12.58 3.79 2.91
N CYS A 175 -13.20 2.95 2.09
CA CYS A 175 -13.50 3.22 0.69
C CYS A 175 -14.71 4.18 0.63
#